data_AF-A0A2E5M9J2-F1
#
_entry.id   AF-A0A2E5M9J2-F1
#
_cell.length_a   1.000
_cell.length_b   1.000
_cell.length_c   1.000
_cell.angle_alpha   90.00
_cell.angle_beta   90.00
_cell.angle_gamma   90.00
#
_symmetry.space_group_name_H-M   'P 1'
#
loop_
_entity.id
_entity.type
_entity.pdbx_description
1 polymer ?
#
loop_
_entity_poly.entity_id
_entity_poly.type
_entity_poly.pdbx_seq_one_letter_code
_entity_poly.pdbx_strand_id
1 'polypeptide(L)'
;MCHQSVGLIARALESHGIPTICLSSAYSITAAVRPPRAAFLDFPLGHTAGKPGDKALQRKIMIDTLSALDGIQIPGKIRTLKYRWSDEDVWKKTAMRPQRGKTASDDRAQRWETPQYQFPEDKTEAQRNLDAGGCPGCIWLQATG
;
A
#
# COMPACT_ATOMS: atom_id res chain seq x y z
N MET A 1 -3.75 5.42 7.00
CA MET A 1 -2.91 5.68 5.82
C MET A 1 -3.24 4.68 4.73
N CYS A 2 -3.31 5.07 3.46
CA CYS A 2 -3.61 4.14 2.37
C CYS A 2 -2.38 3.34 1.95
N HIS A 3 -2.58 2.12 1.43
CA HIS A 3 -1.47 1.24 1.02
C HIS A 3 -0.60 1.83 -0.09
N GLN A 4 -1.17 2.72 -0.91
CA GLN A 4 -0.41 3.43 -1.93
C GLN A 4 0.60 4.41 -1.35
N SER A 5 0.13 5.38 -0.56
CA SER A 5 1.00 6.40 0.02
C SER A 5 2.12 5.77 0.83
N VAL A 6 1.81 4.75 1.63
CA VAL A 6 2.82 4.06 2.44
C VAL A 6 3.88 3.36 1.58
N GLY A 7 3.49 2.71 0.48
CA GLY A 7 4.46 2.08 -0.41
C GLY A 7 5.34 3.08 -1.17
N LEU A 8 4.79 4.24 -1.55
CA LEU A 8 5.57 5.33 -2.15
C LEU A 8 6.59 5.90 -1.16
N ILE A 9 6.14 6.20 0.07
CA ILE A 9 6.99 6.69 1.17
C ILE A 9 8.09 5.69 1.50
N ALA A 10 7.79 4.39 1.49
CA ALA A 10 8.78 3.35 1.75
C ALA A 10 9.95 3.40 0.75
N ARG A 11 9.66 3.48 -0.56
CA ARG A 11 10.72 3.59 -1.61
C ARG A 11 11.59 4.82 -1.42
N ALA A 12 10.92 5.91 -1.09
CA ALA A 12 11.51 7.19 -0.77
C ALA A 12 12.47 7.15 0.43
N LEU A 13 12.10 6.45 1.50
CA LEU A 13 12.96 6.27 2.67
C LEU A 13 14.16 5.37 2.36
N GLU A 14 13.96 4.29 1.59
CA GLU A 14 15.06 3.40 1.17
C GLU A 14 16.09 4.09 0.28
N SER A 15 15.67 5.01 -0.59
CA SER A 15 16.61 5.77 -1.42
C SER A 15 17.54 6.66 -0.58
N HIS A 16 17.19 6.89 0.69
CA HIS A 16 17.99 7.60 1.68
C HIS A 16 18.68 6.65 2.68
N GLY A 17 18.73 5.34 2.38
CA GLY A 17 19.41 4.33 3.20
C GLY A 17 18.65 3.90 4.45
N ILE A 18 17.36 4.23 4.57
CA ILE A 18 16.51 3.81 5.69
C ILE A 18 15.75 2.54 5.29
N PRO A 19 16.03 1.37 5.90
CA PRO A 19 15.34 0.14 5.56
C PRO A 19 13.88 0.16 6.02
N THR A 20 12.97 -0.31 5.17
CA THR A 20 11.52 -0.26 5.38
C THR A 20 10.83 -1.58 5.07
N ILE A 21 9.70 -1.81 5.73
CA ILE A 21 8.74 -2.86 5.37
C ILE A 21 7.31 -2.39 5.59
N CYS A 22 6.43 -2.68 4.64
CA CYS A 22 5.02 -2.35 4.71
C CYS A 22 4.20 -3.53 5.24
N LEU A 23 3.50 -3.37 6.37
CA LEU A 23 2.45 -4.31 6.81
C LEU A 23 1.12 -3.92 6.14
N SER A 24 0.53 -4.84 5.38
CA SER A 24 -0.61 -4.56 4.49
C SER A 24 -1.72 -5.60 4.57
N SER A 25 -2.96 -5.15 4.36
CA SER A 25 -4.15 -6.01 4.19
C SER A 25 -4.81 -5.89 2.82
N ALA A 26 -4.17 -5.22 1.86
CA ALA A 26 -4.68 -5.08 0.49
C ALA A 26 -3.63 -5.54 -0.52
N TYR A 27 -3.61 -6.85 -0.81
CA TYR A 27 -2.56 -7.48 -1.62
C TYR A 27 -2.43 -6.83 -3.00
N SER A 28 -3.53 -6.74 -3.76
CA SER A 28 -3.53 -6.19 -5.13
C SER A 28 -3.02 -4.76 -5.18
N ILE A 29 -3.45 -3.91 -4.24
CA ILE A 29 -2.98 -2.52 -4.14
C ILE A 29 -1.48 -2.48 -3.79
N THR A 30 -1.05 -3.31 -2.85
CA THR A 30 0.35 -3.36 -2.40
C THR A 30 1.26 -3.81 -3.53
N ALA A 31 0.87 -4.85 -4.27
CA ALA A 31 1.60 -5.35 -5.43
C ALA A 31 1.72 -4.28 -6.51
N ALA A 32 0.62 -3.57 -6.83
CA ALA A 32 0.64 -2.50 -7.83
C ALA A 32 1.59 -1.34 -7.46
N VAL A 33 1.76 -1.04 -6.18
CA VAL A 33 2.62 0.05 -5.70
C VAL A 33 4.10 -0.36 -5.69
N ARG A 34 4.41 -1.67 -5.72
CA ARG A 34 5.76 -2.22 -5.70
C ARG A 34 6.62 -1.62 -4.57
N PRO A 35 6.22 -1.74 -3.28
CA PRO A 35 7.05 -1.28 -2.17
C PRO A 35 8.35 -2.08 -2.12
N PRO A 36 9.40 -1.57 -1.46
CA PRO A 36 10.67 -2.27 -1.30
C PRO A 36 10.45 -3.67 -0.70
N ARG A 37 9.71 -3.73 0.41
CA ARG A 37 9.37 -4.96 1.11
C ARG A 37 7.97 -4.85 1.66
N ALA A 38 7.20 -5.95 1.65
CA ALA A 38 5.90 -5.98 2.31
C ALA A 38 5.61 -7.32 2.99
N ALA A 39 4.86 -7.26 4.09
CA ALA A 39 4.17 -8.39 4.68
C ALA A 39 2.65 -8.22 4.48
N PHE A 40 1.99 -9.26 3.98
CA PHE A 40 0.56 -9.27 3.74
C PHE A 40 -0.16 -10.07 4.83
N LEU A 41 -1.17 -9.45 5.44
CA LEU A 41 -2.06 -10.02 6.44
C LEU A 41 -3.50 -9.96 5.89
N ASP A 42 -4.08 -11.12 5.60
CA ASP A 42 -5.42 -11.27 5.01
C ASP A 42 -6.55 -11.05 6.04
N PHE A 43 -6.55 -9.85 6.62
CA PHE A 43 -7.48 -9.40 7.65
C PHE A 43 -8.36 -8.27 7.07
N PRO A 44 -9.51 -7.97 7.68
CA PRO A 44 -10.31 -6.81 7.29
C PRO A 44 -9.51 -5.52 7.32
N LEU A 45 -9.80 -4.61 6.39
CA LEU A 45 -9.21 -3.27 6.39
C LEU A 45 -9.42 -2.61 7.77
N GLY A 46 -8.38 -1.93 8.27
CA GLY A 46 -8.35 -1.36 9.62
C GLY A 46 -7.77 -2.29 10.69
N HIS A 47 -7.56 -3.58 10.39
CA HIS A 47 -7.02 -4.58 11.33
C HIS A 47 -5.64 -5.11 10.91
N THR A 48 -4.87 -4.28 10.21
CA THR A 48 -3.58 -4.64 9.60
C THR A 48 -2.52 -5.08 10.63
N ALA A 49 -2.67 -4.69 11.90
CA ALA A 49 -1.78 -5.08 12.99
C ALA A 49 -2.26 -6.31 13.79
N GLY A 50 -3.44 -6.86 13.49
CA GLY A 50 -4.04 -8.00 14.20
C GLY A 50 -5.45 -7.74 14.71
N LYS A 51 -6.00 -8.72 15.44
CA LYS A 51 -7.36 -8.65 16.03
C LYS A 51 -7.42 -7.63 17.18
N PRO A 52 -8.53 -6.91 17.38
CA PRO A 52 -8.70 -6.03 18.53
C PRO A 52 -8.54 -6.80 19.86
N GLY A 53 -7.83 -6.22 20.82
CA GLY A 53 -7.62 -6.79 22.15
C GLY A 53 -6.63 -7.97 22.24
N ASP A 54 -6.33 -8.66 21.14
CA ASP A 54 -5.40 -9.79 21.12
C ASP A 54 -3.93 -9.35 20.98
N LYS A 55 -3.38 -8.86 22.10
CA LYS A 55 -1.99 -8.39 22.16
C LYS A 55 -0.97 -9.47 21.81
N ALA A 56 -1.26 -10.73 22.12
CA ALA A 56 -0.37 -11.85 21.84
C ALA A 56 -0.26 -12.10 20.33
N LEU A 57 -1.39 -12.10 19.63
CA LEU A 57 -1.42 -12.19 18.17
C LEU A 57 -0.77 -10.98 17.51
N GLN A 58 -1.09 -9.76 17.95
CA GLN A 58 -0.51 -8.53 17.41
C GLN A 58 1.02 -8.54 17.52
N ARG A 59 1.56 -8.97 18.68
CA ARG A 59 3.00 -9.12 18.88
C ARG A 59 3.61 -10.14 17.91
N LYS A 60 2.98 -11.29 17.73
CA LYS A 60 3.45 -12.33 16.79
C LYS A 60 3.45 -11.83 15.33
N ILE A 61 2.41 -11.12 14.92
CA ILE A 61 2.33 -10.48 13.59
C ILE A 61 3.47 -9.49 13.39
N MET A 62 3.73 -8.62 14.37
CA MET A 62 4.80 -7.64 14.30
C MET A 62 6.18 -8.31 14.22
N ILE A 63 6.44 -9.34 15.03
CA ILE A 63 7.69 -10.09 14.98
C ILE A 63 7.88 -10.76 13.62
N ASP A 64 6.88 -11.46 13.10
CA ASP A 64 6.99 -12.13 11.79
C ASP A 64 7.16 -11.14 10.64
N THR A 65 6.56 -9.95 10.76
CA THR A 65 6.73 -8.85 9.82
C THR A 65 8.16 -8.34 9.85
N LEU A 66 8.69 -8.01 11.03
CA LEU A 66 10.07 -7.53 11.17
C LEU A 66 11.08 -8.59 10.73
N SER A 67 10.88 -9.87 11.05
CA SER A 67 11.72 -10.95 10.53
C SER A 67 11.70 -11.06 9.01
N ALA A 68 10.64 -10.59 8.34
CA ALA A 68 10.58 -10.53 6.89
C ALA A 68 11.43 -9.38 6.31
N LEU A 69 11.69 -8.33 7.08
CA LEU A 69 12.58 -7.22 6.68
C LEU A 69 13.98 -7.74 6.33
N ASP A 70 14.49 -8.67 7.14
CA ASP A 70 15.80 -9.31 6.97
C ASP A 70 15.79 -10.39 5.88
N GLY A 71 14.68 -11.11 5.73
CA GLY A 71 14.56 -12.22 4.77
C GLY A 71 14.25 -11.80 3.32
N ILE A 72 13.73 -10.59 3.10
CA ILE A 72 13.38 -10.10 1.77
C ILE A 72 14.53 -9.27 1.20
N GLN A 73 15.22 -9.85 0.21
CA GLN A 73 16.36 -9.23 -0.47
C GLN A 73 16.02 -8.69 -1.87
N ILE A 74 14.84 -9.03 -2.40
CA ILE A 74 14.40 -8.62 -3.74
C ILE A 74 13.27 -7.58 -3.58
N PRO A 75 13.45 -6.34 -4.07
CA PRO A 75 12.42 -5.31 -4.01
C PRO A 75 11.09 -5.76 -4.63
N GLY A 76 9.97 -5.33 -4.06
CA GLY A 76 8.63 -5.69 -4.53
C GLY A 76 8.10 -7.04 -4.03
N LYS A 77 8.92 -7.83 -3.33
CA LYS A 77 8.48 -9.11 -2.78
C LYS A 77 7.54 -8.89 -1.59
N ILE A 78 6.44 -9.66 -1.60
CA ILE A 78 5.40 -9.64 -0.57
C ILE A 78 5.38 -10.99 0.14
N ARG A 79 5.58 -10.99 1.46
CA ARG A 79 5.45 -12.19 2.30
C ARG A 79 4.04 -12.29 2.86
N THR A 80 3.28 -13.31 2.49
CA THR A 80 1.99 -13.61 3.12
C THR A 80 2.21 -14.20 4.52
N LEU A 81 1.61 -13.60 5.54
CA LEU A 81 1.61 -14.10 6.91
C LEU A 81 0.55 -15.19 7.09
N LYS A 82 0.82 -16.15 7.98
CA LYS A 82 0.00 -17.36 8.19
C LYS A 82 -1.24 -17.18 9.07
N TYR A 83 -1.49 -15.99 9.58
CA TYR A 83 -2.56 -15.73 10.54
C TYR A 83 -3.92 -15.64 9.85
N ARG A 84 -4.97 -16.13 10.51
CA ARG A 84 -6.35 -16.08 10.02
C ARG A 84 -7.23 -15.19 10.88
N TRP A 85 -8.11 -14.41 10.25
CA TRP A 85 -9.09 -13.58 10.93
C TRP A 85 -10.14 -14.42 11.66
N SER A 86 -10.63 -15.44 10.98
CA SER A 86 -11.58 -16.44 11.47
C SER A 86 -11.36 -17.74 10.71
N ASP A 87 -11.93 -18.83 11.21
CA ASP A 87 -11.86 -20.14 10.52
C ASP A 87 -12.58 -20.09 9.17
N GLU A 88 -13.66 -19.29 9.12
CA GLU A 88 -14.45 -19.05 7.91
C GLU A 88 -14.26 -17.63 7.37
N ASP A 89 -14.27 -17.46 6.05
CA ASP A 89 -14.11 -16.17 5.38
C ASP A 89 -15.43 -15.37 5.23
N VAL A 90 -16.39 -15.55 6.16
CA VAL A 90 -17.70 -14.88 6.13
C VAL A 90 -17.56 -13.36 6.09
N TRP A 91 -16.58 -12.81 6.79
CA TRP A 91 -16.29 -11.37 6.84
C TRP A 91 -15.97 -10.77 5.46
N LYS A 92 -15.40 -11.55 4.53
CA LYS A 92 -15.07 -11.08 3.17
C LYS A 92 -16.33 -10.70 2.39
N LYS A 93 -17.45 -11.37 2.65
CA LYS A 93 -18.76 -11.07 2.05
C LYS A 93 -19.29 -9.70 2.47
N THR A 94 -18.89 -9.22 3.66
CA THR A 94 -19.32 -7.92 4.19
C THR A 94 -18.28 -6.82 4.00
N ALA A 95 -17.01 -7.17 3.75
CA ALA A 95 -15.91 -6.22 3.64
C ALA A 95 -16.04 -5.26 2.45
N MET A 96 -16.65 -5.71 1.36
CA MET A 96 -16.91 -4.91 0.16
C MET A 96 -18.40 -4.96 -0.19
N ARG A 97 -19.26 -4.44 0.70
CA ARG A 97 -20.69 -4.34 0.38
C ARG A 97 -20.90 -3.29 -0.72
N PRO A 98 -21.46 -3.67 -1.88
CA PRO A 98 -21.87 -2.69 -2.86
C PRO A 98 -22.99 -1.81 -2.29
N GLN A 99 -23.11 -0.61 -2.84
CA GLN A 99 -24.26 0.26 -2.59
C GLN A 99 -25.55 -0.52 -2.91
N ARG A 100 -26.61 -0.33 -2.11
CA ARG A 100 -27.88 -1.08 -2.24
C ARG A 100 -28.36 -1.08 -3.70
N GLY A 101 -28.50 -2.28 -4.29
CA GLY A 101 -28.94 -2.47 -5.67
C GLY A 101 -27.83 -2.60 -6.73
N LYS A 102 -26.54 -2.50 -6.35
CA LYS A 102 -25.41 -2.79 -7.23
C LYS A 102 -24.79 -4.15 -6.91
N THR A 103 -24.23 -4.82 -7.92
CA THR A 103 -23.39 -6.01 -7.72
C THR A 103 -22.07 -5.60 -7.05
N ALA A 104 -21.47 -6.52 -6.28
CA ALA A 104 -20.15 -6.31 -5.70
C ALA A 104 -19.11 -6.31 -6.84
N SER A 105 -18.88 -5.14 -7.41
CA SER A 105 -17.86 -4.91 -8.43
C SER A 105 -16.72 -4.13 -7.81
N ASP A 106 -15.50 -4.48 -8.19
CA ASP A 106 -14.33 -3.64 -7.91
C ASP A 106 -14.39 -2.43 -8.85
N ASP A 107 -14.94 -1.32 -8.35
CA ASP A 107 -15.09 -0.06 -9.07
C ASP A 107 -13.83 0.83 -8.99
N ARG A 108 -12.73 0.30 -8.43
CA ARG A 108 -11.47 1.04 -8.33
C ARG A 108 -10.82 1.14 -9.70
N ALA A 109 -10.41 2.35 -10.07
CA ALA A 109 -9.64 2.59 -11.29
C ALA A 109 -8.33 1.79 -11.32
N GLN A 110 -7.91 1.38 -12.52
CA GLN A 110 -6.60 0.78 -12.74
C GLN A 110 -5.50 1.74 -12.28
N ARG A 111 -4.47 1.19 -11.65
CA ARG A 111 -3.31 1.96 -11.20
C ARG A 111 -2.28 1.97 -12.34
N TRP A 112 -2.14 3.13 -12.97
CA TRP A 112 -1.20 3.36 -14.07
C TRP A 112 0.15 3.85 -13.54
N GLU A 113 1.21 3.59 -14.31
CA GLU A 113 2.53 4.19 -14.06
C GLU A 113 2.59 5.64 -14.52
N THR A 114 1.71 6.04 -15.43
CA THR A 114 1.57 7.42 -15.89
C THR A 114 0.63 8.22 -14.98
N PRO A 115 0.98 9.48 -14.63
CA PRO A 115 0.10 10.35 -13.87
C PRO A 115 -1.27 10.50 -14.52
N GLN A 116 -2.32 10.38 -13.71
CA GLN A 116 -3.71 10.58 -14.14
C GLN A 116 -4.19 11.92 -13.60
N TYR A 117 -4.89 12.66 -14.45
CA TYR A 117 -5.38 14.01 -14.17
C TYR A 117 -6.89 14.02 -14.22
N GLN A 118 -7.52 14.82 -13.37
CA GLN A 118 -8.98 14.94 -13.38
C GLN A 118 -9.43 15.68 -14.65
N PHE A 119 -8.69 16.72 -15.05
CA PHE A 119 -8.94 17.50 -16.26
C PHE A 119 -7.67 17.70 -17.10
N PRO A 120 -7.78 17.95 -18.42
CA PRO A 120 -6.64 18.28 -19.28
C PRO A 120 -5.84 19.51 -18.81
N GLU A 121 -6.50 20.47 -18.19
CA GLU A 121 -5.90 21.68 -17.64
C GLU A 121 -4.94 21.32 -16.48
N ASP A 122 -5.31 20.38 -15.62
CA ASP A 122 -4.45 19.91 -14.52
C ASP A 122 -3.14 19.32 -15.05
N LYS A 123 -3.21 18.56 -16.16
CA LYS A 123 -2.02 18.03 -16.83
C LYS A 123 -1.12 19.14 -17.34
N THR A 124 -1.71 20.18 -17.89
CA THR A 124 -0.99 21.33 -18.45
C THR A 124 -0.33 22.15 -17.34
N GLU A 125 -0.99 22.36 -16.21
CA GLU A 125 -0.41 23.03 -15.05
C GLU A 125 0.66 22.18 -14.36
N ALA A 126 0.46 20.87 -14.25
CA ALA A 126 1.47 19.96 -13.71
C ALA A 126 2.74 19.98 -14.58
N GLN A 127 2.59 19.97 -15.91
CA GLN A 127 3.74 20.07 -16.82
C GLN A 127 4.44 21.41 -16.68
N ARG A 128 3.70 22.53 -16.67
CA ARG A 128 4.26 23.87 -16.46
C ARG A 128 5.05 23.97 -15.16
N ASN A 129 4.53 23.39 -14.08
CA ASN A 129 5.25 23.34 -12.80
C ASN A 129 6.54 22.52 -12.89
N LEU A 130 6.52 21.36 -13.55
CA LEU A 130 7.73 20.55 -13.76
C LEU A 130 8.78 21.31 -14.59
N ASP A 131 8.35 21.96 -15.67
CA ASP A 131 9.23 22.75 -16.54
C ASP A 131 9.84 23.97 -15.82
N ALA A 132 9.11 24.55 -14.85
CA ALA A 132 9.57 25.65 -14.00
C ALA A 132 10.49 25.22 -12.84
N GLY A 133 10.96 23.96 -12.83
CA GLY A 133 11.84 23.42 -11.78
C GLY A 133 11.11 22.62 -10.69
N GLY A 134 9.84 22.28 -10.91
CA GLY A 134 9.01 21.52 -9.98
C GLY A 134 8.53 22.35 -8.78
N CYS A 135 7.77 21.70 -7.89
CA CYS A 135 7.37 22.32 -6.64
C CYS A 135 8.55 22.23 -5.64
N PRO A 136 9.09 23.35 -5.15
CA PRO A 136 10.25 23.35 -4.25
C PRO A 136 9.99 22.68 -2.90
N GLY A 137 8.72 22.53 -2.49
CA GLY A 137 8.31 21.79 -1.30
C GLY A 137 7.89 20.33 -1.54
N CYS A 138 7.74 19.89 -2.79
CA CYS A 138 7.42 18.50 -3.10
C CYS A 138 8.71 17.67 -3.12
N ILE A 139 8.96 16.96 -2.02
CA ILE A 139 10.13 16.09 -1.79
C ILE A 139 10.30 15.00 -2.89
N TRP A 140 9.26 14.73 -3.70
CA TRP A 140 9.21 13.57 -4.61
C TRP A 140 9.17 13.90 -6.10
N LEU A 141 9.14 15.18 -6.48
CA LEU A 141 9.05 15.63 -7.89
C LEU A 141 10.34 16.29 -8.38
N GLN A 142 11.47 16.00 -7.76
CA GLN A 142 12.74 16.33 -8.41
C GLN A 142 12.90 15.42 -9.61
N ALA A 143 12.93 16.02 -10.80
CA ALA A 143 13.38 15.36 -12.02
C ALA A 143 14.80 14.87 -11.77
N THR A 144 14.94 13.60 -11.42
CA THR A 144 16.23 12.93 -11.46
C THR A 144 16.52 12.72 -12.94
N GLY A 145 17.51 13.47 -13.44
CA GLY A 145 18.01 13.36 -14.81
C GLY A 145 18.66 12.01 -15.10
#